data_AF-H0HL12-F1
#
_entry.id   AF-H0HL12-F1
#
_cell.length_a   1.000
_cell.length_b   1.000
_cell.length_c   1.000
_cell.angle_alpha   90.00
_cell.angle_beta   90.00
_cell.angle_gamma   90.00
#
_symmetry.space_group_name_H-M   'P 1'
#
loop_
_entity.id
_entity.type
_entity.pdbx_description
1 polymer ?
#
loop_
_entity_poly.entity_id
_entity_poly.type
_entity_poly.pdbx_seq_one_letter_code
_entity_poly.pdbx_strand_id
1 'polypeptide(L)'
;MQCPLDNTELVMAERQGIEIDYCPKCRGVWLDRGELDKIIERSAPEESYQKPRDDDRYGREQRSYQEHRPYKKKKSLLGEIFDF
;
A
#
# COMPACT_ATOMS: atom_id res chain seq x y z
N MET A 1 15.24 20.27 6.78
CA MET A 1 14.88 19.16 7.72
C MET A 1 16.07 18.24 7.86
N GLN A 2 16.21 17.55 8.99
CA GLN A 2 17.39 16.69 9.27
C GLN A 2 17.04 15.21 9.20
N CYS A 3 17.98 14.40 8.71
CA CYS A 3 17.92 12.96 8.77
C CYS A 3 18.01 12.47 10.23
N PRO A 4 17.08 11.67 10.79
CA PRO A 4 17.15 11.12 12.13
C PRO A 4 18.15 9.96 12.24
N LEU A 5 18.76 9.48 11.14
CA LEU A 5 19.82 8.48 11.19
C LEU A 5 21.21 9.12 11.35
N ASP A 6 21.49 10.19 10.62
CA ASP A 6 22.84 10.78 10.55
C ASP A 6 22.89 12.30 10.72
N ASN A 7 21.76 12.95 11.02
CA ASN A 7 21.55 14.39 11.20
C ASN A 7 21.95 15.26 10.00
N THR A 8 22.20 14.67 8.83
CA THR A 8 22.48 15.42 7.61
C THR A 8 21.25 16.18 7.17
N GLU A 9 21.46 17.39 6.63
CA GLU A 9 20.40 18.15 6.00
C GLU A 9 19.87 17.42 4.77
N LEU A 10 18.55 17.36 4.68
CA LEU A 10 17.85 16.75 3.57
C LEU A 10 17.88 17.62 2.33
N VAL A 11 18.06 16.97 1.19
CA VAL A 11 18.06 17.61 -0.11
C VAL A 11 16.77 17.25 -0.83
N MET A 12 16.09 18.28 -1.31
CA MET A 12 14.88 18.16 -2.10
C MET A 12 15.23 17.78 -3.54
N ALA A 13 14.50 16.82 -4.10
CA ALA A 13 14.65 16.40 -5.48
C ALA A 13 13.28 16.09 -6.10
N GLU A 14 13.14 16.34 -7.40
CA GLU A 14 11.97 15.92 -8.16
C GLU A 14 12.29 14.66 -8.96
N ARG A 15 11.50 13.61 -8.79
CA ARG A 15 11.62 12.35 -9.54
C ARG A 15 10.26 11.96 -10.10
N GLN A 16 10.17 11.84 -11.42
CA GLN A 16 8.94 11.44 -12.12
C GLN A 16 7.72 12.34 -11.81
N GLY A 17 7.95 13.64 -11.52
CA GLY A 17 6.90 14.58 -11.13
C GLY A 17 6.49 14.50 -9.67
N ILE A 18 7.28 13.85 -8.82
CA ILE A 18 7.05 13.70 -7.38
C ILE A 18 8.22 14.36 -6.67
N GLU A 19 7.91 15.33 -5.82
CA GLU A 19 8.88 15.96 -4.90
C GLU A 19 9.20 14.94 -3.80
N ILE A 20 10.50 14.76 -3.51
CA ILE A 20 10.99 13.86 -2.48
C ILE A 20 12.15 14.52 -1.73
N ASP A 21 12.29 14.21 -0.45
CA ASP A 21 13.47 14.59 0.33
C ASP A 21 14.36 13.38 0.55
N TYR A 22 15.64 13.50 0.17
CA TYR A 22 16.59 12.42 0.34
C TYR A 22 17.84 12.87 1.09
N CYS A 23 18.40 11.97 1.90
CA CYS A 23 19.67 12.19 2.56
C CYS A 23 20.82 11.80 1.61
N PRO A 24 21.75 12.70 1.27
CA PRO A 24 22.87 12.37 0.38
C PRO A 24 23.90 11.42 1.00
N LYS A 25 23.85 11.24 2.33
CA LYS A 25 24.83 10.43 3.08
C LYS A 25 24.34 9.00 3.30
N CYS A 26 23.20 8.81 3.97
CA CYS A 26 22.62 7.48 4.20
C CYS A 26 21.76 6.95 3.04
N ARG A 27 21.37 7.82 2.10
CA ARG A 27 20.46 7.51 0.98
C ARG A 27 19.01 7.19 1.41
N GLY A 28 18.62 7.54 2.64
CA GLY A 28 17.22 7.48 3.08
C GLY A 28 16.35 8.50 2.36
N VAL A 29 15.07 8.18 2.18
CA VAL A 29 14.06 9.03 1.52
C VAL A 29 12.92 9.28 2.50
N TRP A 30 12.49 10.54 2.66
CA TRP A 30 11.25 10.91 3.33
C TRP A 30 10.19 11.27 2.32
N LEU A 31 8.98 10.79 2.61
CA LEU A 31 7.79 11.00 1.80
C LEU A 31 6.64 11.39 2.71
N ASP A 32 5.87 12.38 2.30
CA ASP A 32 4.58 12.68 2.92
C ASP A 32 3.51 11.69 2.44
N ARG A 33 2.39 11.62 3.18
CA ARG A 33 1.28 10.69 2.88
C ARG A 33 0.81 10.78 1.42
N GLY A 34 0.73 11.99 0.86
CA GLY A 34 0.28 12.21 -0.52
C GLY A 34 1.33 11.96 -1.60
N GLU A 35 2.62 11.87 -1.25
CA GLU A 35 3.69 11.54 -2.19
C GLU A 35 3.82 10.04 -2.37
N LEU A 36 3.67 9.28 -1.28
CA LEU A 36 3.65 7.82 -1.32
C LEU A 36 2.52 7.30 -2.23
N ASP A 37 1.32 7.87 -2.15
CA ASP A 37 0.19 7.50 -3.00
C ASP A 37 0.52 7.69 -4.49
N LYS A 38 1.15 8.82 -4.85
CA LYS A 38 1.58 9.10 -6.23
C LYS A 38 2.64 8.11 -6.72
N ILE A 39 3.57 7.71 -5.85
CA ILE A 39 4.60 6.72 -6.19
C ILE A 39 3.94 5.35 -6.43
N ILE A 40 2.99 4.93 -5.59
CA ILE A 40 2.28 3.65 -5.76
C ILE A 40 1.52 3.62 -7.09
N GLU A 41 0.79 4.67 -7.42
CA GLU A 41 0.02 4.76 -8.68
C GLU A 41 0.92 4.66 -9.92
N ARG A 42 2.12 5.23 -9.87
CA ARG A 42 3.05 5.30 -11.01
C ARG A 42 4.04 4.13 -11.09
N SER A 43 4.25 3.42 -9.99
CA SER A 43 5.17 2.27 -9.90
C SER A 43 4.49 0.93 -10.15
N ALA A 44 3.16 0.86 -10.06
CA ALA A 44 2.43 -0.31 -10.50
C ALA A 44 2.70 -0.52 -12.02
N PRO A 45 3.30 -1.65 -12.44
CA PRO A 45 3.21 -2.04 -13.84
C PRO A 45 1.73 -2.08 -14.20
N GLU A 46 1.37 -1.76 -15.45
CA GLU A 46 -0.02 -1.73 -15.92
C GLU A 46 -0.70 -3.10 -15.83
N GLU A 47 -1.03 -3.54 -14.62
CA GLU A 47 -1.93 -4.66 -14.33
C GLU A 47 -3.10 -4.07 -13.55
N SER A 48 -4.03 -3.53 -14.33
CA SER A 48 -5.45 -3.38 -14.05
C SER A 48 -5.86 -3.68 -12.59
N TYR A 49 -5.69 -2.71 -11.69
CA TYR A 49 -6.36 -2.73 -10.39
C TYR A 49 -7.86 -2.46 -10.60
N GLN A 50 -8.57 -3.45 -11.11
CA GLN A 50 -10.03 -3.45 -11.11
C GLN A 50 -10.48 -3.66 -9.66
N LYS A 51 -10.80 -2.57 -8.96
CA LYS A 51 -11.59 -2.66 -7.72
C LYS A 51 -12.89 -3.42 -8.07
N PRO A 52 -13.21 -4.54 -7.40
CA PRO A 52 -14.54 -5.13 -7.52
C PRO A 52 -15.55 -4.08 -7.07
N ARG A 53 -16.47 -3.70 -7.95
CA ARG A 53 -17.64 -2.92 -7.56
C ARG A 53 -18.55 -3.87 -6.78
N ASP A 54 -18.67 -3.64 -5.49
CA ASP A 54 -19.74 -4.21 -4.65
C ASP A 54 -21.07 -3.60 -5.12
N ASP A 55 -21.62 -4.15 -6.20
CA ASP A 55 -23.00 -3.92 -6.64
C ASP A 55 -23.81 -5.19 -6.34
N ASP A 56 -24.04 -5.46 -5.06
CA ASP A 56 -24.99 -6.49 -4.64
C ASP A 56 -26.00 -5.87 -3.68
N ARG A 57 -26.92 -5.10 -4.29
CA ARG A 57 -28.35 -5.43 -4.28
C ARG A 57 -28.90 -5.85 -2.91
N TYR A 58 -29.08 -4.89 -2.00
CA TYR A 58 -29.96 -5.05 -0.82
C TYR A 58 -31.42 -5.15 -1.27
N GLY A 59 -31.80 -6.34 -1.73
CA GLY A 59 -33.15 -6.68 -2.14
C GLY A 59 -33.42 -8.14 -1.86
N ARG A 60 -34.30 -8.37 -0.87
CA ARG A 60 -35.25 -9.50 -0.77
C ARG A 60 -34.82 -10.73 0.07
N GLU A 61 -35.30 -10.70 1.31
CA GLU A 61 -36.23 -11.69 1.90
C GLU A 61 -35.82 -13.17 2.00
N GLN A 62 -35.59 -13.59 3.26
CA GLN A 62 -36.00 -14.86 3.90
C GLN A 62 -35.99 -16.16 3.06
N ARG A 63 -35.17 -17.16 3.44
CA ARG A 63 -35.60 -18.47 3.99
C ARG A 63 -34.52 -19.55 3.93
N SER A 64 -34.51 -20.36 5.00
CA SER A 64 -34.17 -21.78 5.12
C SER A 64 -32.72 -22.27 4.89
N TYR A 65 -32.17 -22.82 5.99
CA TYR A 65 -31.39 -24.06 6.15
C TYR A 65 -30.41 -24.48 5.05
N GLN A 66 -29.21 -24.88 5.51
CA GLN A 66 -28.38 -26.00 5.03
C GLN A 66 -26.90 -25.63 4.79
N GLU A 67 -26.05 -26.10 5.72
CA GLU A 67 -24.83 -26.89 5.41
C GLU A 67 -23.49 -26.19 5.16
N HIS A 68 -22.59 -26.44 6.12
CA HIS A 68 -21.13 -26.59 6.03
C HIS A 68 -20.41 -25.97 4.81
N ARG A 69 -19.69 -24.87 5.05
CA ARG A 69 -18.51 -24.52 4.23
C ARG A 69 -17.26 -24.39 5.12
N PRO A 70 -16.20 -25.17 4.87
CA PRO A 70 -14.95 -25.04 5.61
C PRO A 70 -14.29 -23.71 5.24
N TYR A 71 -13.99 -22.91 6.26
CA TYR A 71 -13.25 -21.66 6.13
C TYR A 71 -11.82 -21.97 5.67
N LYS A 72 -11.54 -21.81 4.37
CA LYS A 72 -10.16 -21.80 3.88
C LYS A 72 -9.49 -20.52 4.38
N LYS A 73 -8.77 -20.63 5.52
CA LYS A 73 -7.77 -19.65 5.94
C LYS A 73 -6.79 -19.47 4.78
N LYS A 74 -6.88 -18.36 4.06
CA LYS A 74 -5.80 -17.92 3.17
C LYS A 74 -4.61 -17.66 4.09
N LYS A 75 -3.58 -18.50 3.98
CA LYS A 75 -2.32 -18.28 4.69
C LYS A 75 -1.81 -16.90 4.25
N SER A 76 -1.74 -16.03 5.23
CA SER A 76 -1.17 -14.70 5.15
C SER A 76 0.29 -14.86 4.69
N LEU A 77 0.57 -14.55 3.42
CA LEU A 77 1.94 -14.34 2.92
C LEU A 77 2.63 -13.15 3.62
N LEU A 78 1.85 -12.37 4.39
CA LEU A 78 2.36 -11.28 5.22
C LEU A 78 2.86 -11.79 6.59
N GLY A 79 2.57 -13.04 6.98
CA GLY A 79 3.04 -13.61 8.25
C GLY A 79 4.50 -14.04 8.23
N GLU A 80 5.06 -14.35 7.07
CA GLU A 80 6.44 -14.84 6.91
C GLU A 80 7.44 -13.69 6.61
N ILE A 81 6.96 -12.49 6.30
CA ILE A 81 7.79 -11.30 6.02
C ILE A 81 8.10 -10.48 7.27
N PHE A 82 7.27 -10.59 8.32
CA PHE A 82 7.45 -9.87 9.58
C PHE A 82 7.95 -10.74 10.74
N ASP A 83 8.54 -11.91 10.44
CA ASP A 83 9.17 -12.78 11.44
C ASP A 83 10.66 -12.42 11.55
N PHE A 84 11.02 -11.67 12.59
CA PHE A 84 12.39 -11.31 12.98
C PHE A 84 12.54 -11.45 14.49
#